data_AF-X1TZ55-F1
#
_entry.id   AF-X1TZ55-F1
#
_cell.length_a   1.000
_cell.length_b   1.000
_cell.length_c   1.000
_cell.angle_alpha   90.00
_cell.angle_beta   90.00
_cell.angle_gamma   90.00
#
_symmetry.space_group_name_H-M   'P 1'
#
loop_
_entity.id
_entity.type
_entity.pdbx_description
1 polymer ?
#
loop_
_entity_poly.entity_id
_entity_poly.type
_entity_poly.pdbx_seq_one_letter_code
_entity_poly.pdbx_strand_id
1 'polypeptide(L)' 'KLGLGERENRIVKLLLKQEKITSGEIQEIYSVTRDTANRYLKRLINLNIIERKGKGRFVYYVLREK' A
#
# COMPACT_ATOMS: atom_id res chain seq x y z
N LYS A 1 -4.63 2.81 -18.87
CA LYS A 1 -3.55 2.35 -17.95
C LYS A 1 -3.59 3.24 -16.71
N LEU A 2 -3.68 2.69 -15.49
CA LEU A 2 -3.78 3.47 -14.22
C LEU A 2 -2.50 4.27 -13.85
N GLY A 3 -1.52 4.37 -14.75
CA GLY A 3 -0.27 5.12 -14.52
C GLY A 3 0.62 4.58 -13.39
N LEU A 4 0.30 3.43 -12.80
CA LEU A 4 1.02 2.86 -11.66
C LEU A 4 2.44 2.42 -12.04
N GLY A 5 3.40 2.72 -11.16
CA GLY A 5 4.76 2.17 -11.22
C GLY A 5 4.80 0.69 -10.85
N GLU A 6 5.94 0.03 -11.09
CA GLU A 6 6.08 -1.42 -10.84
C GLU A 6 5.81 -1.79 -9.37
N ARG A 7 6.34 -0.99 -8.42
CA ARG A 7 6.18 -1.22 -6.98
C ARG A 7 4.72 -1.11 -6.54
N GLU A 8 4.01 -0.08 -7.01
CA GLU A 8 2.60 0.14 -6.72
C GLU A 8 1.74 -1.02 -7.26
N ASN A 9 1.98 -1.46 -8.49
CA ASN A 9 1.31 -2.62 -9.07
C ASN A 9 1.54 -3.90 -8.25
N ARG A 10 2.78 -4.11 -7.76
CA ARG A 10 3.08 -5.27 -6.90
C ARG A 10 2.39 -5.18 -5.55
N ILE A 11 2.30 -3.99 -4.93
CA ILE A 11 1.56 -3.79 -3.67
C ILE A 11 0.08 -4.13 -3.85
N VAL A 12 -0.54 -3.69 -4.95
CA VAL A 12 -1.94 -4.07 -5.26
C VAL A 12 -2.07 -5.58 -5.43
N LYS A 13 -1.14 -6.23 -6.13
CA LYS A 13 -1.13 -7.70 -6.26
C LYS A 13 -0.93 -8.42 -4.93
N LEU A 14 -0.14 -7.87 -4.00
CA LEU A 14 -0.02 -8.40 -2.65
C LEU A 14 -1.37 -8.28 -1.95
N LEU A 15 -2.00 -7.11 -1.98
CA LEU A 15 -3.32 -6.89 -1.37
C LEU A 15 -4.46 -7.74 -1.98
N LEU A 16 -4.30 -8.27 -3.19
CA LEU A 16 -5.22 -9.28 -3.75
C LEU A 16 -5.00 -10.68 -3.17
N LYS A 17 -3.80 -10.96 -2.63
CA LYS A 17 -3.42 -12.26 -2.03
C LYS A 17 -3.55 -12.26 -0.51
N GLN A 18 -3.29 -11.13 0.13
CA GLN A 18 -3.43 -10.90 1.57
C GLN A 18 -4.40 -9.75 1.78
N GLU A 19 -5.32 -9.87 2.74
CA GLU A 19 -6.40 -8.88 2.94
C GLU A 19 -5.90 -7.48 3.31
N LYS A 20 -4.70 -7.38 3.89
CA LYS A 20 -4.11 -6.12 4.36
C LYS A 20 -2.60 -6.09 4.24
N ILE A 21 -2.04 -4.89 4.20
CA ILE A 21 -0.59 -4.65 4.27
C ILE A 21 -0.30 -3.42 5.13
N THR A 22 0.84 -3.42 5.81
CA THR A 22 1.35 -2.28 6.59
C THR A 22 2.48 -1.58 5.87
N SER A 23 2.77 -0.33 6.27
CA SER A 23 3.97 0.36 5.78
C SER A 23 5.27 -0.35 6.20
N GLY A 24 5.26 -1.09 7.32
CA GLY A 24 6.39 -1.90 7.79
C GLY A 24 6.71 -3.04 6.84
N GLU A 25 5.71 -3.84 6.48
CA GLU A 25 5.87 -4.93 5.51
C GLU A 25 6.38 -4.42 4.16
N ILE A 26 5.90 -3.27 3.68
CA ILE A 26 6.40 -2.67 2.42
C ILE A 26 7.88 -2.26 2.53
N GLN A 27 8.30 -1.73 3.68
CA GLN A 27 9.71 -1.39 3.92
C GLN A 27 10.58 -2.65 3.88
N GLU A 28 10.14 -3.73 4.52
CA GLU A 28 10.86 -5.01 4.56
C GLU A 28 10.94 -5.66 3.17
N ILE A 29 9.80 -5.84 2.50
CA ILE A 29 9.68 -6.51 1.19
C ILE A 29 10.54 -5.81 0.12
N TYR A 30 10.64 -4.49 0.17
CA TYR A 30 11.36 -3.72 -0.85
C TYR A 30 12.67 -3.11 -0.37
N SER A 31 13.05 -3.33 0.90
CA SER A 31 14.23 -2.70 1.52
C SER A 31 14.26 -1.18 1.30
N VAL A 32 13.12 -0.52 1.54
CA VAL A 32 12.96 0.93 1.34
C VAL A 32 12.71 1.65 2.66
N THR A 33 12.96 2.96 2.68
CA THR A 33 12.62 3.81 3.82
C THR A 33 11.10 3.92 4.01
N ARG A 34 10.69 4.25 5.24
CA ARG A 34 9.29 4.55 5.58
C ARG A 34 8.68 5.59 4.65
N ASP A 35 9.41 6.65 4.33
CA ASP A 35 8.93 7.71 3.44
C ASP A 35 8.67 7.21 2.03
N THR A 36 9.53 6.32 1.54
CA THR A 36 9.35 5.70 0.21
C THR A 36 8.15 4.77 0.20
N ALA A 37 7.98 3.92 1.22
CA ALA A 37 6.80 3.08 1.37
C ALA A 37 5.52 3.92 1.43
N ASN A 38 5.54 5.01 2.21
CA ASN A 38 4.41 5.92 2.33
C ASN A 38 4.11 6.67 1.03
N ARG A 39 5.10 6.96 0.18
CA ARG A 39 4.85 7.54 -1.15
C ARG A 39 4.05 6.60 -2.04
N TYR A 40 4.41 5.30 -2.07
CA TYR A 40 3.65 4.30 -2.82
C TYR A 40 2.20 4.20 -2.33
N LEU A 41 2.02 4.08 -1.00
CA LEU A 41 0.72 4.00 -0.37
C LEU A 41 -0.13 5.25 -0.62
N LYS A 42 0.45 6.45 -0.47
CA LYS A 42 -0.22 7.72 -0.71
C LYS A 42 -0.72 7.82 -2.15
N ARG A 43 0.08 7.38 -3.12
CA ARG A 43 -0.33 7.39 -4.52
C ARG A 43 -1.50 6.44 -4.78
N LEU A 44 -1.47 5.23 -4.22
CA LEU A 44 -2.58 4.28 -4.32
C LEU A 44 -3.88 4.78 -3.65
N ILE A 45 -3.76 5.47 -2.50
CA ILE A 45 -4.89 6.14 -1.83
C ILE A 45 -5.46 7.25 -2.70
N ASN A 46 -4.61 8.11 -3.26
CA ASN A 46 -5.05 9.22 -4.13
C ASN A 46 -5.77 8.73 -5.39
N LEU A 47 -5.43 7.53 -5.87
CA LEU A 47 -6.10 6.87 -6.98
C LEU A 47 -7.36 6.08 -6.55
N ASN A 48 -7.75 6.17 -5.27
CA ASN A 48 -8.88 5.44 -4.67
C ASN A 48 -8.79 3.91 -4.80
N ILE A 49 -7.58 3.35 -4.93
CA ILE A 49 -7.38 1.89 -5.09
C ILE A 49 -7.34 1.19 -3.74
N ILE A 50 -6.74 1.84 -2.74
CA ILE A 50 -6.62 1.33 -1.38
C ILE A 50 -7.14 2.37 -0.40
N GLU A 51 -7.45 1.93 0.81
CA GLU A 51 -7.78 2.81 1.91
C GLU A 51 -6.98 2.49 3.17
N ARG A 52 -6.77 3.51 4.00
CA ARG A 52 -6.05 3.42 5.28
C ARG A 52 -7.03 3.08 6.40
N LYS A 53 -6.72 2.06 7.19
CA LYS A 53 -7.48 1.65 8.38
C LYS A 53 -6.58 1.63 9.63
N GLY A 54 -7.23 1.53 10.79
CA GLY A 54 -6.55 1.50 12.09
C GLY A 54 -6.04 2.87 12.57
N LYS A 55 -5.33 2.88 13.70
CA LYS A 55 -4.82 4.09 14.36
C LYS A 55 -3.47 3.84 15.02
N GLY A 56 -2.61 4.86 15.01
CA GLY A 56 -1.29 4.83 15.65
C GLY A 56 -0.41 3.71 15.08
N ARG A 57 0.12 2.85 15.97
CA ARG A 57 0.96 1.70 15.60
C ARG A 57 0.23 0.59 14.82
N PHE A 58 -1.11 0.58 14.84
CA PHE A 58 -1.93 -0.45 14.23
C PHE A 58 -2.51 -0.02 12.87
N VAL A 59 -1.78 0.83 12.13
CA VAL A 59 -2.21 1.29 10.82
C VAL A 59 -1.90 0.24 9.77
N TYR A 60 -2.90 -0.07 8.95
CA TYR A 60 -2.79 -0.96 7.81
C TYR A 60 -3.61 -0.43 6.64
N TYR A 61 -3.42 -1.02 5.47
CA TYR A 61 -4.05 -0.64 4.22
C TYR A 61 -4.70 -1.86 3.59
N VAL A 62 -5.87 -1.65 2.98
CA VAL A 62 -6.69 -2.69 2.34
C VAL A 62 -7.12 -2.21 0.96
N LEU A 63 -7.50 -3.14 0.06
CA LEU A 63 -8.17 -2.74 -1.18
C LEU A 63 -9.46 -2.02 -0.84
N ARG A 64 -9.76 -0.97 -1.60
CA ARG A 64 -11.05 -0.30 -1.48
C ARG A 64 -12.11 -1.18 -2.14
N GLU A 65 -13.12 -1.57 -1.37
CA GLU A 65 -14.30 -2.23 -1.92
C GLU A 65 -15.08 -1.25 -2.82
N LYS A 66 -15.77 -1.78 -3.84
CA LYS A 66 -16.56 -0.98 -4.76
C LYS A 66 -17.77 -0.34 -4.09
#